data_AF-A0A962YXN2-F1
#
_entry.id   AF-A0A962YXN2-F1
#
_cell.length_a   1.000
_cell.length_b   1.000
_cell.length_c   1.000
_cell.angle_alpha   90.00
_cell.angle_beta   90.00
_cell.angle_gamma   90.00
#
_symmetry.space_group_name_H-M   'P 1'
#
loop_
_entity.id
_entity.type
_entity.pdbx_description
1 polymer ?
#
loop_
_entity_poly.entity_id
_entity_poly.type
_entity_poly.pdbx_seq_one_letter_code
_entity_poly.pdbx_strand_id
1 'polypeptide(L)' 'MPTIHYASNPKDVGLNQKRLENIPTFFQSYIDAKKLSGVSVLVARYDEIAHTSTVGFRDMDTQAPLQ' A
#
# COMPACT_ATOMS: atom_id res chain seq x y z
N MET A 1 -8.00 18.64 13.29
CA MET A 1 -7.87 17.41 12.48
C MET A 1 -6.69 17.62 11.56
N PRO A 2 -5.75 16.67 11.44
CA PRO A 2 -4.66 16.82 10.48
C PRO A 2 -5.24 16.76 9.06
N THR A 3 -4.85 17.70 8.22
CA THR A 3 -5.13 17.65 6.79
C THR A 3 -4.21 16.61 6.18
N ILE A 4 -4.77 15.62 5.49
CA ILE A 4 -3.99 14.61 4.77
C ILE A 4 -3.58 15.21 3.42
N HIS A 5 -2.27 15.27 3.16
CA HIS A 5 -1.73 15.69 1.88
C HIS A 5 -1.22 14.46 1.11
N TYR A 6 -1.47 14.39 -0.19
CA TYR A 6 -0.85 13.40 -1.07
C TYR A 6 0.34 14.04 -1.78
N ALA A 7 1.48 13.35 -1.81
CA ALA A 7 2.65 13.80 -2.54
C ALA A 7 2.33 13.86 -4.03
N SER A 8 2.53 15.01 -4.66
CA SER A 8 2.33 15.19 -6.11
C SER A 8 3.32 14.36 -6.92
N ASN A 9 4.54 14.19 -6.38
CA ASN A 9 5.58 13.32 -6.91
C ASN A 9 6.37 12.70 -5.75
N PRO A 10 6.45 11.36 -5.64
CA PRO A 10 7.20 10.73 -4.55
C PRO A 10 8.68 11.10 -4.48
N LYS A 11 9.28 11.60 -5.56
CA LYS A 11 10.66 12.12 -5.53
C LYS A 11 10.81 13.35 -4.64
N ASP A 12 9.76 14.17 -4.50
CA ASP A 12 9.79 15.41 -3.72
C ASP A 12 9.93 15.10 -2.22
N VAL A 13 9.39 13.95 -1.80
CA VAL A 13 9.59 13.39 -0.47
C VAL A 13 10.77 12.42 -0.38
N GLY A 14 11.64 12.40 -1.38
CA GLY A 14 12.86 11.58 -1.42
C GLY A 14 12.60 10.08 -1.54
N LEU A 15 11.49 9.69 -2.18
CA LEU A 15 11.13 8.31 -2.46
C LEU A 15 11.25 8.00 -3.96
N ASN A 16 11.47 6.72 -4.27
CA ASN A 16 11.58 6.27 -5.66
C ASN A 16 10.27 5.60 -6.10
N GLN A 17 9.59 6.23 -7.05
CA GLN A 17 8.33 5.74 -7.64
C GLN A 17 8.37 4.25 -8.00
N LYS A 18 9.41 3.80 -8.73
CA LYS A 18 9.55 2.40 -9.16
C LYS A 18 9.68 1.44 -7.99
N ARG A 19 10.25 1.87 -6.86
CA ARG A 19 10.35 1.03 -5.65
C ARG A 19 9.03 0.96 -4.91
N LEU A 20 8.26 2.05 -4.90
CA LEU A 20 6.91 2.07 -4.32
C LEU A 20 5.96 1.16 -5.10
N GLU A 21 6.04 1.18 -6.43
CA GLU A 21 5.27 0.30 -7.32
C GLU A 21 5.57 -1.20 -7.13
N ASN A 22 6.71 -1.56 -6.53
CA ASN A 22 7.04 -2.95 -6.24
C ASN A 22 6.38 -3.49 -4.97
N ILE A 23 5.85 -2.61 -4.10
CA ILE A 23 5.25 -3.00 -2.81
C ILE A 23 4.08 -3.98 -3.01
N PRO A 24 3.10 -3.72 -3.90
CA PRO A 24 1.99 -4.65 -4.13
C PRO A 24 2.49 -6.02 -4.60
N THR A 25 3.43 -6.04 -5.54
CA THR A 25 4.02 -7.28 -6.08
C THR A 25 4.71 -8.11 -5.01
N PHE A 26 5.43 -7.47 -4.08
CA PHE A 26 6.05 -8.17 -2.96
C PHE A 26 5.01 -8.84 -2.07
N PHE A 27 3.95 -8.12 -1.69
CA PHE A 27 2.89 -8.67 -0.83
C PHE A 27 2.01 -9.70 -1.53
N GLN A 28 1.85 -9.63 -2.86
CA GLN A 28 1.14 -10.64 -3.64
C GLN A 28 1.71 -12.04 -3.39
N SER A 29 3.05 -12.18 -3.28
CA SER A 29 3.68 -13.46 -2.97
C SER A 29 3.24 -14.08 -1.62
N TYR A 30 2.86 -13.25 -0.65
CA TYR A 30 2.35 -13.70 0.65
C TYR A 30 0.88 -14.10 0.58
N ILE A 31 0.09 -13.39 -0.24
CA ILE A 31 -1.31 -13.74 -0.52
C ILE A 31 -1.36 -15.07 -1.28
N ASP A 32 -0.56 -15.22 -2.33
CA ASP A 32 -0.48 -16.43 -3.14
C ASP A 32 -0.04 -17.65 -2.30
N ALA A 33 0.91 -17.45 -1.39
CA ALA A 33 1.35 -18.46 -0.44
C ALA A 33 0.34 -18.73 0.71
N LYS A 34 -0.83 -18.07 0.70
CA LYS A 34 -1.86 -18.11 1.76
C LYS A 34 -1.33 -17.82 3.16
N LYS A 35 -0.26 -17.01 3.25
CA LYS A 35 0.33 -16.59 4.53
C LYS A 35 -0.41 -15.40 5.13
N LEU A 36 -1.04 -14.59 4.28
CA LEU A 36 -1.85 -13.44 4.64
C LEU A 36 -3.13 -13.45 3.80
N SER A 37 -4.27 -13.05 4.38
CA SER A 37 -5.52 -12.87 3.63
C SER A 37 -5.49 -11.62 2.76
N GLY A 38 -4.91 -10.53 3.29
CA GLY A 38 -4.74 -9.26 2.61
C GLY A 38 -3.88 -8.28 3.42
N VAL A 39 -3.41 -7.24 2.75
CA VAL A 39 -2.51 -6.21 3.31
C VAL A 39 -2.92 -4.84 2.75
N SER A 40 -2.96 -3.82 3.61
CA SER A 40 -3.02 -2.40 3.23
C SER A 40 -1.74 -1.71 3.68
N VAL A 41 -1.14 -0.94 2.78
CA VAL A 41 0.14 -0.26 3.00
C VAL A 41 -0.04 1.23 2.77
N LEU A 42 0.44 2.03 3.73
CA LEU A 42 0.55 3.48 3.63
C LEU A 42 2.02 3.86 3.84
N VAL A 43 2.57 4.62 2.90
CA VAL A 43 3.91 5.22 3.01
C VAL A 43 3.74 6.73 3.01
N ALA A 44 4.15 7.37 4.10
CA ALA A 44 4.11 8.81 4.26
C ALA A 44 5.47 9.37 4.70
N ARG A 45 5.80 10.56 4.21
CA ARG A 45 7.02 11.30 4.58
C ARG A 45 6.80 12.79 4.35
N TYR A 46 7.34 13.62 5.23
CA TYR A 46 7.15 15.08 5.22
C TYR A 46 5.67 15.50 5.19
N ASP A 47 4.86 14.88 6.03
CA ASP A 47 3.41 15.11 6.13
C ASP A 47 2.60 14.83 4.85
N GLU A 48 3.22 14.18 3.86
CA GLU A 48 2.57 13.76 2.63
C GLU A 48 2.53 12.23 2.50
N ILE A 49 1.40 11.71 2.00
CA ILE A 49 1.21 10.32 1.60
C ILE A 49 1.80 10.15 0.20
N ALA A 50 2.84 9.33 0.09
CA ALA A 50 3.51 9.07 -1.18
C ALA A 50 3.03 7.81 -1.88
N HIS A 51 2.45 6.85 -1.14
CA HIS A 51 1.96 5.60 -1.69
C HIS A 51 0.89 4.99 -0.79
N THR A 52 -0.18 4.52 -1.42
CA THR A 52 -1.18 3.67 -0.79
C THR A 52 -1.44 2.48 -1.70
N SER A 53 -1.46 1.27 -1.15
CA SER A 53 -1.83 0.09 -1.91
C SER A 53 -2.48 -0.95 -1.03
N THR A 54 -3.43 -1.67 -1.62
CA THR A 54 -4.13 -2.78 -0.99
C THR A 54 -3.99 -4.02 -1.86
N VAL A 55 -3.71 -5.16 -1.24
CA VAL A 55 -3.58 -6.46 -1.90
C VAL A 55 -4.37 -7.50 -1.11
N GLY A 56 -5.06 -8.41 -1.79
CA GLY A 56 -5.85 -9.48 -1.16
C GLY A 56 -7.18 -9.02 -0.59
N PHE A 57 -7.69 -9.78 0.37
CA PHE A 57 -9.04 -9.65 0.93
C PHE A 57 -9.01 -9.53 2.46
N ARG A 58 -10.00 -8.83 3.01
CA ARG A 58 -10.20 -8.73 4.46
C ARG A 58 -10.46 -10.11 5.05
N ASP A 59 -11.21 -10.91 4.30
CA ASP A 59 -11.67 -12.23 4.67
C ASP A 59 -11.59 -13.12 3.43
N MET A 60 -10.94 -14.28 3.55
CA MET A 60 -10.68 -15.17 2.42
C MET A 60 -11.91 -15.97 1.97
N ASP A 61 -12.86 -16.20 2.88
CA ASP A 61 -14.06 -17.01 2.61
C ASP A 61 -15.12 -16.17 1.90
N THR A 62 -15.31 -14.93 2.38
CA THR A 62 -16.27 -13.98 1.82
C THR A 62 -15.68 -13.13 0.70
N GLN A 63 -14.36 -13.16 0.51
CA GLN A 63 -13.61 -12.28 -0.40
C GLN A 63 -13.95 -10.79 -0.20
N ALA A 64 -14.28 -10.42 1.04
CA ALA A 64 -14.63 -9.04 1.35
C ALA A 64 -13.43 -8.12 1.03
N PRO A 65 -13.65 -6.98 0.36
CA PRO A 65 -12.57 -6.08 0.01
C PRO A 65 -11.88 -5.54 1.28
N LEU A 66 -10.55 -5.42 1.24
CA LEU A 66 -9.86 -4.59 2.21
C LEU A 66 -10.25 -3.13 1.97
N GLN A 67 -10.48 -2.39 3.05
CA GLN A 67 -10.75 -0.94 3.01
C GLN A 67 -9.47 -0.15 3.20
#